data_AF-A0A7K4DCS7-F1
#
_entry.id   AF-A0A7K4DCS7-F1
#
_cell.length_a   1.000
_cell.length_b   1.000
_cell.length_c   1.000
_cell.angle_alpha   90.00
_cell.angle_beta   90.00
_cell.angle_gamma   90.00
#
_symmetry.space_group_name_H-M   'P 1'
#
loop_
_entity.id
_entity.type
_entity.pdbx_description
1 polymer ?
#
loop_
_entity_poly.entity_id
_entity_poly.type
_entity_poly.pdbx_seq_one_letter_code
_entity_poly.pdbx_strand_id
1 'polypeptide(L)'
;MKDKMTYQGLRLNDYYLWRKNPTYSKYPWDRKFINVEFLEYEKKRILVIEEWFKNFNRLESGQDLEEISLYVVPLNIDSSWEVVIESMLGAKPIGLSALFNTPIALNIGFIPNNIKMPDNYSLIKITKSKKIYIVNPKLQKSDSGILIEEWEELPSDSIYLDVPFEKRIIEKLLSDNLPLDKEISKSFQAPILSAPYNGKLGGISLSSLSWNSKLAMELMKIIQMMVPPEYRDIDPPKKVIGGISFDSNGILYQLAEKPKLGNNILSKVYSENYSKLIQSLAKRNNFLGEYSLFSSIKVNEGTRRQKIVETFRNFTLTEITLSDIDQLLTEDDMYVRPLLNSIDENLWIQVVNAHHNNPKEGKNYDKEYRDLIQLISKDLDIILSDKFRQDITRESIIRSMINKTGQNLKRLAQSFARAENSKEITNKFLKDSRKITIDNFERLINEPSIKKEINSLSDYESNQRYNVVQSILINNPNLTALEIFQEVSPTGLFKDEYDIKDLLDWMHKKGHVIKDSQNRYSFIFF
;
A
#
# COMPACT_ATOMS: atom_id res chain seq x y z
N MET A 1 8.98 -21.16 -20.51
CA MET A 1 7.51 -21.09 -20.69
C MET A 1 7.10 -19.64 -20.57
N LYS A 2 6.39 -19.08 -21.56
CA LYS A 2 5.82 -17.73 -21.45
C LYS A 2 4.66 -17.80 -20.46
N ASP A 3 4.85 -17.23 -19.28
CA ASP A 3 3.76 -16.98 -18.35
C ASP A 3 2.71 -16.14 -19.07
N LYS A 4 1.58 -16.76 -19.41
CA LYS A 4 0.35 -16.01 -19.68
C LYS A 4 -0.01 -15.36 -18.36
N MET A 5 0.42 -14.11 -18.15
CA MET A 5 -0.17 -13.22 -17.16
C MET A 5 -1.66 -13.11 -17.51
N THR A 6 -2.47 -13.94 -16.86
CA THR A 6 -3.91 -13.77 -16.79
C THR A 6 -4.14 -12.39 -16.19
N TYR A 7 -4.70 -11.49 -16.99
CA TYR A 7 -5.06 -10.15 -16.56
C TYR A 7 -5.95 -10.25 -15.30
N GLN A 8 -5.41 -9.85 -14.15
CA GLN A 8 -6.11 -9.83 -12.86
C GLN A 8 -6.86 -8.50 -12.66
N GLY A 9 -7.55 -8.00 -13.70
CA GLY A 9 -8.38 -6.80 -13.55
C GLY A 9 -9.64 -7.08 -12.76
N LEU A 10 -10.13 -6.08 -12.01
CA LEU A 10 -11.42 -6.16 -11.34
C LEU A 10 -12.57 -6.31 -12.35
N ARG A 11 -13.69 -6.89 -11.93
CA ARG A 11 -14.93 -6.79 -12.70
C ARG A 11 -15.43 -5.36 -12.61
N LEU A 12 -16.12 -4.90 -13.65
CA LEU A 12 -16.66 -3.54 -13.70
C LEU A 12 -17.62 -3.23 -12.54
N ASN A 13 -18.36 -4.23 -12.06
CA ASN A 13 -19.25 -4.08 -10.89
C ASN A 13 -18.50 -4.04 -9.56
N ASP A 14 -17.30 -4.64 -9.49
CA ASP A 14 -16.49 -4.66 -8.27
C ASP A 14 -15.69 -3.37 -8.12
N TYR A 15 -15.28 -2.77 -9.25
CA TYR A 15 -14.43 -1.58 -9.26
C TYR A 15 -15.16 -0.31 -8.79
N TYR A 16 -16.42 -0.12 -9.18
CA TYR A 16 -17.19 1.09 -8.92
C TYR A 16 -18.20 0.93 -7.80
N LEU A 17 -18.14 1.80 -6.78
CA LEU A 17 -19.14 1.82 -5.71
C LEU A 17 -20.55 2.13 -6.21
N TRP A 18 -20.69 3.06 -7.16
CA TRP A 18 -21.99 3.45 -7.70
C TRP A 18 -22.69 2.32 -8.47
N ARG A 19 -21.98 1.24 -8.86
CA ARG A 19 -22.53 0.05 -9.54
C ARG A 19 -23.09 -1.00 -8.59
N LYS A 20 -23.07 -0.77 -7.28
CA LYS A 20 -23.68 -1.65 -6.27
C LYS A 20 -25.20 -1.55 -6.24
N ASN A 21 -25.75 -0.44 -6.71
CA ASN A 21 -27.20 -0.22 -6.85
C ASN A 21 -27.64 -0.50 -8.31
N PRO A 22 -28.94 -0.62 -8.59
CA PRO A 22 -29.42 -0.69 -9.97
C PRO A 22 -28.99 0.55 -10.75
N THR A 23 -28.07 0.37 -11.70
CA THR A 23 -27.54 1.46 -12.56
C THR A 23 -28.04 1.34 -13.97
N TYR A 24 -28.25 2.49 -14.61
CA TYR A 24 -28.53 2.61 -16.04
C TYR A 24 -27.23 2.78 -16.85
N SER A 25 -26.14 3.25 -16.21
CA SER A 25 -24.85 3.45 -16.87
C SER A 25 -24.00 2.19 -16.97
N LYS A 26 -23.41 1.98 -18.15
CA LYS A 26 -22.43 0.90 -18.35
C LYS A 26 -21.04 1.36 -17.94
N TYR A 27 -20.66 2.58 -18.30
CA TYR A 27 -19.35 3.18 -18.04
C TYR A 27 -19.48 4.53 -17.34
N PRO A 28 -18.40 5.07 -16.72
CA PRO A 28 -18.46 6.34 -15.99
C PRO A 28 -18.96 7.52 -16.82
N TRP A 29 -18.56 7.61 -18.08
CA TRP A 29 -18.93 8.69 -19.00
C TRP A 29 -20.39 8.68 -19.43
N ASP A 30 -21.11 7.56 -19.24
CA ASP A 30 -22.54 7.47 -19.51
C ASP A 30 -23.37 8.21 -18.44
N ARG A 31 -22.78 8.47 -17.25
CA ARG A 31 -23.46 9.08 -16.08
C ARG A 31 -23.82 10.55 -16.26
N LYS A 32 -23.34 11.21 -17.31
CA LYS A 32 -23.52 12.67 -17.55
C LYS A 32 -24.98 13.13 -17.38
N PHE A 33 -25.94 12.28 -17.75
CA PHE A 33 -27.36 12.61 -17.75
C PHE A 33 -28.12 12.05 -16.53
N ILE A 34 -27.41 11.43 -15.58
CA ILE A 34 -27.99 10.68 -14.47
C ILE A 34 -27.34 11.10 -13.15
N ASN A 35 -27.91 12.11 -12.49
CA ASN A 35 -27.35 12.68 -11.26
C ASN A 35 -27.35 11.72 -10.05
N VAL A 36 -28.09 10.61 -10.10
CA VAL A 36 -28.20 9.66 -8.99
C VAL A 36 -27.03 8.67 -8.90
N GLU A 37 -26.19 8.58 -9.93
CA GLU A 37 -25.06 7.63 -10.01
C GLU A 37 -23.69 8.26 -9.63
N PHE A 38 -23.68 9.53 -9.23
CA PHE A 38 -22.49 10.18 -8.68
C PHE A 38 -22.37 9.95 -7.17
N LEU A 39 -21.14 9.76 -6.71
CA LEU A 39 -20.78 9.74 -5.30
C LEU A 39 -20.86 11.17 -4.71
N GLU A 40 -20.98 11.32 -3.41
CA GLU A 40 -21.15 12.62 -2.75
C GLU A 40 -19.96 13.57 -2.98
N TYR A 41 -18.72 13.07 -2.94
CA TYR A 41 -17.52 13.85 -3.27
C TYR A 41 -17.52 14.29 -4.74
N GLU A 42 -18.03 13.44 -5.65
CA GLU A 42 -18.17 13.79 -7.06
C GLU A 42 -19.21 14.89 -7.23
N LYS A 43 -20.38 14.77 -6.57
CA LYS A 43 -21.44 15.78 -6.60
C LYS A 43 -20.96 17.13 -6.08
N LYS A 44 -20.30 17.15 -4.92
CA LYS A 44 -19.77 18.39 -4.32
C LYS A 44 -18.83 19.09 -5.30
N ARG A 45 -17.92 18.33 -5.93
CA ARG A 45 -16.98 18.84 -6.92
C ARG A 45 -17.67 19.35 -8.18
N ILE A 46 -18.64 18.61 -8.71
CA ILE A 46 -19.45 19.03 -9.87
C ILE A 46 -20.13 20.37 -9.58
N LEU A 47 -20.77 20.51 -8.41
CA LEU A 47 -21.47 21.74 -8.01
C LEU A 47 -20.55 22.95 -7.95
N VAL A 48 -19.39 22.82 -7.29
CA VAL A 48 -18.39 23.91 -7.21
C VAL A 48 -17.93 24.35 -8.60
N ILE A 49 -17.68 23.39 -9.48
CA ILE A 49 -17.15 23.66 -10.82
C ILE A 49 -18.24 24.23 -11.74
N GLU A 50 -19.49 23.75 -11.64
CA GLU A 50 -20.62 24.31 -12.39
C GLU A 50 -20.91 25.75 -11.99
N GLU A 51 -20.79 26.09 -10.71
CA GLU A 51 -20.92 27.47 -10.23
C GLU A 51 -19.80 28.36 -10.78
N TRP A 52 -18.54 27.90 -10.70
CA TRP A 52 -17.41 28.60 -11.31
C TRP A 52 -17.59 28.77 -12.82
N PHE A 53 -18.10 27.74 -13.52
CA PHE A 53 -18.31 27.76 -14.97
C PHE A 53 -19.38 28.78 -15.41
N LYS A 54 -20.41 29.02 -14.58
CA LYS A 54 -21.39 30.09 -14.81
C LYS A 54 -20.74 31.47 -14.79
N ASN A 55 -19.79 31.70 -13.88
CA ASN A 55 -19.03 32.94 -13.82
C ASN A 55 -18.06 33.04 -14.99
N PHE A 56 -17.31 31.98 -15.30
CA PHE A 56 -16.42 31.90 -16.47
C PHE A 56 -17.15 32.29 -17.76
N ASN A 57 -18.36 31.78 -18.00
CA ASN A 57 -19.13 32.09 -19.20
C ASN A 57 -19.52 33.57 -19.33
N ARG A 58 -19.69 34.28 -18.20
CA ARG A 58 -20.08 35.70 -18.15
C ARG A 58 -18.91 36.67 -18.32
N LEU A 59 -17.68 36.24 -18.04
CA LEU A 59 -16.50 37.10 -18.11
C LEU A 59 -16.10 37.43 -19.56
N GLU A 60 -15.42 38.55 -19.74
CA GLU A 60 -14.84 38.97 -21.03
C GLU A 60 -13.44 38.39 -21.24
N SER A 61 -12.97 38.35 -22.49
CA SER A 61 -11.62 37.89 -22.80
C SER A 61 -10.57 38.83 -22.18
N GLY A 62 -9.55 38.25 -21.54
CA GLY A 62 -8.48 38.96 -20.84
C GLY A 62 -8.73 39.19 -19.35
N GLN A 63 -9.95 38.93 -18.85
CA GLN A 63 -10.26 39.05 -17.42
C GLN A 63 -9.64 37.89 -16.62
N ASP A 64 -9.17 38.22 -15.42
CA ASP A 64 -8.65 37.24 -14.47
C ASP A 64 -9.76 36.32 -13.96
N LEU A 65 -9.42 35.06 -13.74
CA LEU A 65 -10.32 34.03 -13.25
C LEU A 65 -10.03 33.69 -11.79
N GLU A 66 -11.09 33.43 -11.02
CA GLU A 66 -10.97 32.91 -9.65
C GLU A 66 -10.28 31.54 -9.64
N GLU A 67 -9.60 31.24 -8.53
CA GLU A 67 -8.92 29.96 -8.34
C GLU A 67 -9.89 28.78 -8.49
N ILE A 68 -9.45 27.73 -9.19
CA ILE A 68 -10.27 26.53 -9.40
C ILE A 68 -9.40 25.30 -9.49
N SER A 69 -9.95 24.15 -9.08
CA SER A 69 -9.27 22.86 -9.24
C SER A 69 -9.94 22.02 -10.33
N LEU A 70 -9.21 21.63 -11.37
CA LEU A 70 -9.74 20.90 -12.53
C LEU A 70 -8.88 19.65 -12.81
N TYR A 71 -9.49 18.59 -13.32
CA TYR A 71 -8.74 17.44 -13.83
C TYR A 71 -8.21 17.75 -15.22
N VAL A 72 -6.96 17.37 -15.47
CA VAL A 72 -6.36 17.40 -16.80
C VAL A 72 -6.77 16.15 -17.56
N VAL A 73 -7.35 16.31 -18.75
CA VAL A 73 -7.70 15.20 -19.64
C VAL A 73 -6.96 15.37 -20.96
N PRO A 74 -6.42 14.27 -21.55
CA PRO A 74 -5.74 14.38 -22.83
C PRO A 74 -6.69 14.90 -23.91
N LEU A 75 -6.15 15.72 -24.83
CA LEU A 75 -6.87 16.20 -26.00
C LEU A 75 -6.31 15.58 -27.27
N ASN A 76 -7.17 15.42 -28.25
CA ASN A 76 -6.81 15.29 -29.65
C ASN A 76 -7.52 16.40 -30.42
N ILE A 77 -6.76 17.29 -31.03
CA ILE A 77 -7.29 18.44 -31.76
C ILE A 77 -6.75 18.46 -33.18
N ASP A 78 -7.49 19.07 -34.09
CA ASP A 78 -7.02 19.30 -35.44
C ASP A 78 -5.77 20.19 -35.44
N SER A 79 -4.78 19.86 -36.26
CA SER A 79 -3.53 20.64 -36.42
C SER A 79 -3.74 22.14 -36.67
N SER A 80 -4.88 22.53 -37.27
CA SER A 80 -5.22 23.95 -37.45
C SER A 80 -5.50 24.67 -36.14
N TRP A 81 -6.07 23.99 -35.13
CA TRP A 81 -6.20 24.55 -33.79
C TRP A 81 -4.83 24.74 -33.14
N GLU A 82 -3.92 23.77 -33.27
CA GLU A 82 -2.56 23.89 -32.72
C GLU A 82 -1.82 25.13 -33.28
N VAL A 83 -1.90 25.34 -34.60
CA VAL A 83 -1.28 26.50 -35.26
C VAL A 83 -1.87 27.82 -34.76
N VAL A 84 -3.20 27.90 -34.61
CA VAL A 84 -3.87 29.10 -34.10
C VAL A 84 -3.45 29.40 -32.66
N ILE A 85 -3.45 28.39 -31.80
CA ILE A 85 -3.11 28.54 -30.38
C ILE A 85 -1.64 28.96 -30.22
N GLU A 86 -0.72 28.30 -30.92
CA GLU A 86 0.71 28.64 -30.87
C GLU A 86 0.97 30.06 -31.40
N SER A 87 0.35 30.45 -32.50
CA SER A 87 0.55 31.79 -33.10
C SER A 87 -0.05 32.93 -32.28
N MET A 88 -1.20 32.70 -31.63
CA MET A 88 -1.87 33.74 -30.84
C MET A 88 -1.35 33.83 -29.40
N LEU A 89 -1.01 32.70 -28.79
CA LEU A 89 -0.76 32.61 -27.34
C LEU A 89 0.64 32.09 -26.97
N GLY A 90 1.38 31.50 -27.91
CA GLY A 90 2.66 30.83 -27.60
C GLY A 90 2.50 29.75 -26.53
N ALA A 91 1.44 28.97 -26.64
CA ALA A 91 0.97 28.05 -25.62
C ALA A 91 0.54 26.71 -26.23
N LYS A 92 0.50 25.68 -25.38
CA LYS A 92 0.02 24.35 -25.75
C LYS A 92 -1.33 24.04 -25.08
N PRO A 93 -2.23 23.34 -25.79
CA PRO A 93 -3.56 23.04 -25.27
C PRO A 93 -3.56 21.85 -24.32
N ILE A 94 -4.43 21.91 -23.31
CA ILE A 94 -4.79 20.80 -22.42
C ILE A 94 -6.30 20.75 -22.25
N GLY A 95 -6.84 19.56 -21.98
CA GLY A 95 -8.25 19.39 -21.70
C GLY A 95 -8.49 19.51 -20.21
N LEU A 96 -9.58 20.15 -19.83
CA LEU A 96 -9.96 20.34 -18.44
C LEU A 96 -11.37 19.81 -18.22
N SER A 97 -11.59 19.18 -17.07
CA SER A 97 -12.91 18.67 -16.69
C SER A 97 -13.13 18.68 -15.18
N ALA A 98 -14.40 18.67 -14.78
CA ALA A 98 -14.79 18.44 -13.40
C ALA A 98 -14.37 17.06 -12.89
N LEU A 99 -14.46 16.03 -13.73
CA LEU A 99 -14.06 14.65 -13.41
C LEU A 99 -13.23 14.08 -14.57
N PHE A 100 -12.20 13.29 -14.28
CA PHE A 100 -11.32 12.74 -15.31
C PHE A 100 -11.99 11.70 -16.23
N ASN A 101 -13.12 11.14 -15.81
CA ASN A 101 -13.80 10.02 -16.48
C ASN A 101 -15.20 10.36 -17.03
N THR A 102 -15.67 11.61 -16.89
CA THR A 102 -17.05 12.01 -17.23
C THR A 102 -17.08 13.38 -17.92
N PRO A 103 -17.87 13.59 -18.99
CA PRO A 103 -17.88 14.84 -19.77
C PRO A 103 -18.68 15.98 -19.08
N ILE A 104 -18.27 16.37 -17.87
CA ILE A 104 -18.87 17.47 -17.10
C ILE A 104 -17.92 18.66 -17.10
N ALA A 105 -18.47 19.85 -17.41
CA ALA A 105 -17.75 21.12 -17.45
C ALA A 105 -16.43 21.04 -18.25
N LEU A 106 -16.50 20.46 -19.47
CA LEU A 106 -15.34 20.38 -20.35
C LEU A 106 -14.90 21.78 -20.81
N ASN A 107 -13.60 22.04 -20.75
CA ASN A 107 -13.00 23.29 -21.20
C ASN A 107 -11.58 23.06 -21.73
N ILE A 108 -11.09 23.97 -22.56
CA ILE A 108 -9.71 23.95 -23.07
C ILE A 108 -8.84 24.90 -22.23
N GLY A 109 -7.76 24.37 -21.67
CA GLY A 109 -6.70 25.15 -21.03
C GLY A 109 -5.55 25.40 -22.00
N PHE A 110 -4.85 26.51 -21.81
CA PHE A 110 -3.62 26.86 -22.54
C PHE A 110 -2.49 27.03 -21.54
N ILE A 111 -1.43 26.23 -21.69
CA ILE A 111 -0.20 26.33 -20.91
C ILE A 111 0.86 27.03 -21.75
N PRO A 112 1.31 28.23 -21.38
CA PRO A 112 2.46 28.90 -21.99
C PRO A 112 3.67 27.98 -22.12
N ASN A 113 4.42 28.09 -23.23
CA ASN A 113 5.52 27.18 -23.55
C ASN A 113 6.68 27.16 -22.52
N ASN A 114 6.78 28.18 -21.67
CA ASN A 114 7.76 28.28 -20.58
C ASN A 114 7.31 27.62 -19.27
N ILE A 115 6.04 27.18 -19.16
CA ILE A 115 5.48 26.56 -17.97
C ILE A 115 5.47 25.04 -18.15
N LYS A 116 5.75 24.30 -17.06
CA LYS A 116 5.71 22.84 -17.05
C LYS A 116 4.28 22.36 -17.37
N MET A 117 4.16 21.38 -18.25
CA MET A 117 2.89 20.70 -18.51
C MET A 117 2.45 19.85 -17.32
N PRO A 118 1.17 19.92 -16.91
CA PRO A 118 0.62 18.99 -15.95
C PRO A 118 0.48 17.60 -16.55
N ASP A 119 0.54 16.58 -15.70
CA ASP A 119 0.38 15.19 -16.13
C ASP A 119 -1.09 14.90 -16.48
N ASN A 120 -1.32 14.04 -17.47
CA ASN A 120 -2.67 13.58 -17.80
C ASN A 120 -3.35 12.91 -16.60
N TYR A 121 -4.65 13.16 -16.44
CA TYR A 121 -5.51 12.66 -15.36
C TYR A 121 -5.12 13.15 -13.96
N SER A 122 -4.18 14.09 -13.84
CA SER A 122 -3.88 14.76 -12.58
C SER A 122 -4.95 15.79 -12.23
N LEU A 123 -5.14 16.00 -10.93
CA LEU A 123 -5.91 17.12 -10.41
C LEU A 123 -4.95 18.30 -10.19
N ILE A 124 -5.24 19.44 -10.81
CA ILE A 124 -4.45 20.66 -10.66
C ILE A 124 -5.28 21.76 -10.03
N LYS A 125 -4.66 22.56 -9.16
CA LYS A 125 -5.20 23.83 -8.69
C LYS A 125 -4.62 24.95 -9.55
N ILE A 126 -5.47 25.65 -10.27
CA ILE A 126 -5.13 26.82 -11.07
C ILE A 126 -5.25 28.03 -10.16
N THR A 127 -4.11 28.64 -9.81
CA THR A 127 -4.04 29.78 -8.88
C THR A 127 -4.07 31.11 -9.61
N LYS A 128 -3.61 31.13 -10.87
CA LYS A 128 -3.61 32.32 -11.71
C LYS A 128 -3.95 31.99 -13.15
N SER A 129 -5.04 32.56 -13.65
CA SER A 129 -5.46 32.34 -15.02
C SER A 129 -6.34 33.46 -15.56
N LYS A 130 -6.48 33.52 -16.88
CA LYS A 130 -7.32 34.47 -17.60
C LYS A 130 -8.24 33.76 -18.57
N LYS A 131 -9.44 34.30 -18.77
CA LYS A 131 -10.32 33.85 -19.86
C LYS A 131 -9.74 34.33 -21.19
N ILE A 132 -9.67 33.44 -22.18
CA ILE A 132 -9.27 33.79 -23.55
C ILE A 132 -10.32 33.27 -24.53
N TYR A 133 -10.53 34.01 -25.60
CA TYR A 133 -11.33 33.59 -26.74
C TYR A 133 -10.43 33.28 -27.94
N ILE A 134 -10.59 32.09 -28.51
CA ILE A 134 -9.85 31.66 -29.69
C ILE A 134 -10.81 31.44 -30.87
N VAL A 135 -10.38 31.86 -32.05
CA VAL A 135 -11.14 31.69 -33.30
C VAL A 135 -10.25 30.94 -34.27
N ASN A 136 -10.73 29.82 -34.80
CA ASN A 136 -10.10 29.08 -35.89
C ASN A 136 -10.78 29.45 -37.21
N PRO A 137 -10.14 30.30 -38.06
CA PRO A 137 -10.74 30.74 -39.31
C PRO A 137 -10.92 29.61 -40.32
N LYS A 138 -10.04 28.60 -40.30
CA LYS A 138 -10.06 27.47 -41.24
C LYS A 138 -11.26 26.56 -40.98
N LEU A 139 -11.59 26.33 -39.72
CA LEU A 139 -12.74 25.51 -39.33
C LEU A 139 -14.03 26.33 -39.14
N GLN A 140 -13.95 27.66 -39.20
CA GLN A 140 -15.05 28.60 -38.87
C GLN A 140 -15.67 28.31 -37.50
N LYS A 141 -14.82 27.97 -36.53
CA LYS A 141 -15.21 27.64 -35.16
C LYS A 141 -14.50 28.57 -34.17
N SER A 142 -15.13 28.78 -33.03
CA SER A 142 -14.59 29.57 -31.95
C SER A 142 -14.83 28.89 -30.62
N ASP A 143 -13.91 29.06 -29.68
CA ASP A 143 -14.06 28.53 -28.33
C ASP A 143 -13.52 29.50 -27.27
N SER A 144 -14.03 29.37 -26.05
CA SER A 144 -13.46 30.04 -24.88
C SER A 144 -12.60 29.07 -24.12
N GLY A 145 -11.41 29.52 -23.71
CA GLY A 145 -10.49 28.72 -22.92
C GLY A 145 -9.86 29.49 -21.77
N ILE A 146 -9.01 28.80 -21.04
CA ILE A 146 -8.36 29.26 -19.81
C ILE A 146 -6.86 29.36 -20.08
N LEU A 147 -6.30 30.57 -20.13
CA LEU A 147 -4.85 30.75 -20.14
C LEU A 147 -4.32 30.60 -18.71
N ILE A 148 -3.58 29.53 -18.46
CA ILE A 148 -3.09 29.17 -17.12
C ILE A 148 -1.68 29.73 -16.96
N GLU A 149 -1.53 30.70 -16.07
CA GLU A 149 -0.25 31.33 -15.78
C GLU A 149 0.45 30.65 -14.60
N GLU A 150 -0.30 30.15 -13.62
CA GLU A 150 0.23 29.44 -12.45
C GLU A 150 -0.71 28.31 -12.03
N TRP A 151 -0.11 27.15 -11.72
CA TRP A 151 -0.82 25.98 -11.23
C TRP A 151 0.06 25.14 -10.31
N GLU A 152 -0.58 24.40 -9.41
CA GLU A 152 0.05 23.38 -8.56
C GLU A 152 -0.67 22.03 -8.71
N GLU A 153 0.08 20.95 -8.64
CA GLU A 153 -0.51 19.61 -8.62
C GLU A 153 -1.08 19.32 -7.22
N LEU A 154 -2.35 18.92 -7.14
CA LEU A 154 -2.94 18.48 -5.89
C LEU A 154 -2.71 16.97 -5.68
N PRO A 155 -2.60 16.51 -4.42
CA PRO A 155 -2.66 15.09 -4.13
C PRO A 155 -3.89 14.43 -4.77
N SER A 156 -3.71 13.23 -5.31
CA SER A 156 -4.75 12.50 -6.05
C SER A 156 -6.00 12.21 -5.22
N ASP A 157 -5.86 12.21 -3.90
CA ASP A 157 -6.88 11.94 -2.89
C ASP A 157 -7.45 13.20 -2.21
N SER A 158 -7.02 14.40 -2.64
CA SER A 158 -7.46 15.67 -2.03
C SER A 158 -8.98 15.90 -2.09
N ILE A 159 -9.68 15.22 -3.00
CA ILE A 159 -11.13 15.29 -3.17
C ILE A 159 -11.94 14.70 -2.01
N TYR A 160 -11.31 13.91 -1.12
CA TYR A 160 -12.01 13.16 -0.07
C TYR A 160 -12.08 13.88 1.30
N LEU A 161 -11.43 15.03 1.48
CA LEU A 161 -11.15 15.62 2.81
C LEU A 161 -12.31 16.37 3.50
N ASP A 162 -13.51 16.29 2.95
CA ASP A 162 -14.64 17.15 3.32
C ASP A 162 -15.60 16.56 4.36
N VAL A 163 -15.30 15.37 4.90
CA VAL A 163 -16.15 14.68 5.89
C VAL A 163 -15.40 14.50 7.21
N PRO A 164 -16.07 14.68 8.37
CA PRO A 164 -15.47 14.41 9.68
C PRO A 164 -14.93 12.98 9.82
N PHE A 165 -13.86 12.86 10.60
CA PHE A 165 -13.22 11.56 10.82
C PHE A 165 -13.97 10.69 11.84
N GLU A 166 -14.25 9.44 11.49
CA GLU A 166 -14.81 8.41 12.37
C GLU A 166 -13.73 7.41 12.80
N LYS A 167 -13.57 7.24 14.12
CA LYS A 167 -12.52 6.39 14.69
C LYS A 167 -12.82 4.91 14.48
N ARG A 168 -11.78 4.14 14.14
CA ARG A 168 -11.79 2.66 14.05
C ARG A 168 -12.86 2.08 13.13
N ILE A 169 -13.28 2.82 12.10
CA ILE A 169 -14.32 2.35 11.17
C ILE A 169 -13.91 1.06 10.45
N ILE A 170 -12.63 0.93 10.08
CA ILE A 170 -12.10 -0.23 9.36
C ILE A 170 -12.09 -1.46 10.27
N GLU A 171 -11.58 -1.35 11.50
CA GLU A 171 -11.61 -2.42 12.52
C GLU A 171 -13.04 -2.90 12.73
N LYS A 172 -13.99 -1.97 12.94
CA LYS A 172 -15.41 -2.29 13.15
C LYS A 172 -16.02 -2.98 11.94
N LEU A 173 -15.79 -2.46 10.74
CA LEU A 173 -16.31 -3.04 9.51
C LEU A 173 -15.78 -4.46 9.28
N LEU A 174 -14.51 -4.73 9.61
CA LEU A 174 -13.95 -6.08 9.54
C LEU A 174 -14.56 -7.00 10.60
N SER A 175 -14.67 -6.58 11.86
CA SER A 175 -15.23 -7.40 12.94
C SER A 175 -16.73 -7.67 12.79
N ASP A 176 -17.48 -6.74 12.19
CA ASP A 176 -18.92 -6.86 12.00
C ASP A 176 -19.26 -7.80 10.83
N ASN A 177 -18.34 -7.97 9.87
CA ASN A 177 -18.59 -8.74 8.63
C ASN A 177 -17.79 -10.04 8.52
N LEU A 178 -16.72 -10.20 9.30
CA LEU A 178 -15.92 -11.41 9.34
C LEU A 178 -15.94 -11.98 10.77
N PRO A 179 -15.91 -13.31 10.96
CA PRO A 179 -15.86 -13.95 12.28
C PRO A 179 -14.47 -13.83 12.91
N LEU A 180 -13.94 -12.60 12.99
CA LEU A 180 -12.63 -12.27 13.48
C LEU A 180 -12.74 -11.61 14.84
N ASP A 181 -11.81 -11.96 15.74
CA ASP A 181 -11.64 -11.17 16.95
C ASP A 181 -11.13 -9.74 16.62
N LYS A 182 -11.11 -8.90 17.64
CA LYS A 182 -10.74 -7.49 17.51
C LYS A 182 -9.26 -7.33 17.13
N GLU A 183 -8.39 -8.20 17.65
CA GLU A 183 -6.95 -8.18 17.43
C GLU A 183 -6.56 -8.55 16.00
N ILE A 184 -7.22 -9.55 15.41
CA ILE A 184 -7.08 -9.91 13.99
C ILE A 184 -7.67 -8.79 13.12
N SER A 185 -8.82 -8.22 13.51
CA SER A 185 -9.43 -7.10 12.78
C SER A 185 -8.51 -5.87 12.75
N LYS A 186 -7.84 -5.56 13.87
CA LYS A 186 -6.78 -4.54 13.93
C LYS A 186 -5.59 -4.88 13.03
N SER A 187 -5.24 -6.16 12.95
CA SER A 187 -4.16 -6.63 12.08
C SER A 187 -4.47 -6.37 10.60
N PHE A 188 -5.70 -6.65 10.15
CA PHE A 188 -6.17 -6.31 8.80
C PHE A 188 -6.34 -4.80 8.58
N GLN A 189 -6.69 -4.03 9.60
CA GLN A 189 -6.77 -2.57 9.46
C GLN A 189 -5.40 -1.92 9.20
N ALA A 190 -4.34 -2.43 9.82
CA ALA A 190 -3.07 -1.71 9.88
C ALA A 190 -2.45 -1.42 8.49
N PRO A 191 -2.41 -2.36 7.52
CA PRO A 191 -1.91 -2.03 6.19
C PRO A 191 -2.82 -1.09 5.39
N ILE A 192 -4.13 -1.09 5.64
CA ILE A 192 -5.07 -0.15 4.99
C ILE A 192 -4.76 1.29 5.43
N LEU A 193 -4.51 1.48 6.73
CA LEU A 193 -4.17 2.78 7.31
C LEU A 193 -2.71 3.17 7.14
N SER A 194 -1.84 2.18 6.88
CA SER A 194 -0.40 2.34 6.73
C SER A 194 0.25 3.05 7.94
N ALA A 195 1.53 3.35 7.84
CA ALA A 195 2.25 4.19 8.79
C ALA A 195 3.39 4.93 8.08
N PRO A 196 3.58 6.24 8.31
CA PRO A 196 4.64 7.04 7.71
C PRO A 196 5.89 6.89 8.59
N TYR A 197 6.86 6.08 8.15
CA TYR A 197 8.11 5.93 8.89
C TYR A 197 8.98 7.18 8.68
N ASN A 198 9.32 7.86 9.79
CA ASN A 198 10.07 9.12 9.80
C ASN A 198 9.49 10.22 8.88
N GLY A 199 8.17 10.18 8.63
CA GLY A 199 7.44 11.23 7.92
C GLY A 199 7.62 11.30 6.40
N LYS A 200 8.30 10.34 5.76
CA LYS A 200 8.51 10.36 4.29
C LYS A 200 8.44 9.01 3.56
N LEU A 201 8.83 7.91 4.20
CA LEU A 201 8.77 6.56 3.63
C LEU A 201 7.90 5.71 4.55
N GLY A 202 6.81 5.15 4.08
CA GLY A 202 5.84 4.47 4.93
C GLY A 202 5.34 3.16 4.36
N GLY A 203 4.42 2.54 5.08
CA GLY A 203 3.80 1.28 4.69
C GLY A 203 3.80 0.26 5.81
N ILE A 204 2.85 -0.66 5.77
CA ILE A 204 2.79 -1.82 6.66
C ILE A 204 2.58 -3.06 5.81
N SER A 205 3.33 -4.11 6.13
CA SER A 205 3.25 -5.40 5.47
C SER A 205 2.56 -6.41 6.39
N LEU A 206 1.51 -7.04 5.88
CA LEU A 206 0.86 -8.19 6.49
C LEU A 206 1.13 -9.42 5.65
N SER A 207 1.66 -10.47 6.27
CA SER A 207 1.84 -11.78 5.66
C SER A 207 0.88 -12.78 6.26
N SER A 208 0.08 -13.43 5.42
CA SER A 208 -0.70 -14.60 5.78
C SER A 208 -0.01 -15.86 5.25
N LEU A 209 0.07 -16.91 6.06
CA LEU A 209 0.61 -18.21 5.65
C LEU A 209 -0.50 -19.12 5.06
N SER A 210 -1.31 -18.58 4.15
CA SER A 210 -2.48 -19.28 3.60
C SER A 210 -2.13 -20.21 2.43
N TRP A 211 -2.77 -21.38 2.39
CA TRP A 211 -2.57 -22.39 1.36
C TRP A 211 -3.59 -22.25 0.22
N ASN A 212 -3.31 -21.41 -0.78
CA ASN A 212 -4.07 -21.33 -2.04
C ASN A 212 -5.61 -21.38 -1.86
N SER A 213 -6.13 -20.82 -0.77
CA SER A 213 -7.57 -20.74 -0.58
C SER A 213 -8.08 -19.65 -1.52
N LYS A 214 -9.13 -19.95 -2.30
CA LYS A 214 -9.78 -18.92 -3.14
C LYS A 214 -10.20 -17.71 -2.29
N LEU A 215 -10.52 -18.00 -1.03
CA LEU A 215 -10.73 -17.06 0.06
C LEU A 215 -9.61 -16.03 0.21
N ALA A 216 -8.35 -16.44 0.37
CA ALA A 216 -7.26 -15.48 0.59
C ALA A 216 -7.11 -14.50 -0.60
N MET A 217 -7.22 -15.02 -1.83
CA MET A 217 -7.19 -14.18 -3.03
C MET A 217 -8.36 -13.20 -3.09
N GLU A 218 -9.57 -13.64 -2.75
CA GLU A 218 -10.75 -12.78 -2.74
C GLU A 218 -10.70 -11.76 -1.60
N LEU A 219 -10.24 -12.15 -0.40
CA LEU A 219 -10.06 -11.25 0.74
C LEU A 219 -9.03 -10.16 0.43
N MET A 220 -7.87 -10.50 -0.15
CA MET A 220 -6.87 -9.51 -0.56
C MET A 220 -7.43 -8.54 -1.63
N LYS A 221 -8.28 -9.03 -2.53
CA LYS A 221 -8.98 -8.19 -3.50
C LYS A 221 -9.99 -7.25 -2.80
N ILE A 222 -10.77 -7.75 -1.85
CA ILE A 222 -11.73 -6.95 -1.07
C ILE A 222 -11.02 -5.87 -0.27
N ILE A 223 -9.93 -6.21 0.38
CA ILE A 223 -9.12 -5.26 1.14
C ILE A 223 -8.61 -4.12 0.24
N GLN A 224 -8.19 -4.40 -0.99
CA GLN A 224 -7.86 -3.33 -1.92
C GLN A 224 -9.05 -2.46 -2.33
N MET A 225 -10.26 -3.02 -2.35
CA MET A 225 -11.46 -2.22 -2.60
C MET A 225 -11.84 -1.33 -1.39
N MET A 226 -11.26 -1.54 -0.21
CA MET A 226 -11.47 -0.70 0.98
C MET A 226 -10.74 0.64 0.92
N VAL A 227 -9.76 0.82 0.02
CA VAL A 227 -9.05 2.10 -0.21
C VAL A 227 -9.54 2.76 -1.51
N PRO A 228 -9.40 4.08 -1.70
CA PRO A 228 -9.71 4.73 -2.97
C PRO A 228 -8.95 4.14 -4.17
N PRO A 229 -9.45 4.25 -5.41
CA PRO A 229 -8.78 3.76 -6.61
C PRO A 229 -7.32 4.24 -6.77
N GLU A 230 -7.02 5.46 -6.35
CA GLU A 230 -5.70 6.11 -6.41
C GLU A 230 -4.65 5.39 -5.55
N TYR A 231 -5.10 4.56 -4.59
CA TYR A 231 -4.24 3.83 -3.66
C TYR A 231 -4.03 2.36 -4.07
N ARG A 232 -4.65 1.88 -5.16
CA ARG A 232 -4.65 0.46 -5.51
C ARG A 232 -3.58 0.14 -6.53
N ASP A 233 -2.99 -1.05 -6.46
CA ASP A 233 -2.15 -1.59 -7.54
C ASP A 233 -2.93 -2.45 -8.54
N ILE A 234 -4.23 -2.68 -8.32
CA ILE A 234 -5.10 -3.37 -9.27
C ILE A 234 -5.70 -2.36 -10.25
N ASP A 235 -5.44 -2.63 -11.52
CA ASP A 235 -5.99 -1.87 -12.64
C ASP A 235 -7.53 -2.01 -12.79
N PRO A 236 -8.24 -0.92 -13.19
CA PRO A 236 -9.61 -1.01 -13.67
C PRO A 236 -9.71 -1.90 -14.92
N PRO A 237 -10.92 -2.37 -15.31
CA PRO A 237 -11.08 -3.18 -16.51
C PRO A 237 -10.50 -2.48 -17.76
N LYS A 238 -9.79 -3.24 -18.62
CA LYS A 238 -9.08 -2.70 -19.81
C LYS A 238 -9.89 -1.73 -20.67
N LYS A 239 -11.20 -2.01 -20.83
CA LYS A 239 -12.10 -1.16 -21.64
C LYS A 239 -12.24 0.24 -21.05
N VAL A 240 -12.21 0.38 -19.72
CA VAL A 240 -12.36 1.69 -19.07
C VAL A 240 -11.04 2.45 -18.99
N ILE A 241 -9.91 1.74 -18.94
CA ILE A 241 -8.57 2.32 -19.12
C ILE A 241 -8.42 2.96 -20.50
N GLY A 242 -8.94 2.29 -21.55
CA GLY A 242 -8.91 2.82 -22.91
C GLY A 242 -9.76 4.08 -23.08
N GLY A 243 -10.82 4.22 -22.27
CA GLY A 243 -11.66 5.40 -22.25
C GLY A 243 -12.54 5.58 -23.49
N ILE A 244 -13.04 6.80 -23.66
CA ILE A 244 -13.81 7.27 -24.81
C ILE A 244 -13.34 8.67 -25.21
N SER A 245 -13.39 8.97 -26.51
CA SER A 245 -13.21 10.34 -26.99
C SER A 245 -14.55 11.05 -27.05
N PHE A 246 -14.67 12.21 -26.40
CA PHE A 246 -15.85 13.06 -26.43
C PHE A 246 -15.58 14.30 -27.28
N ASP A 247 -16.37 14.54 -28.31
CA ASP A 247 -16.24 15.74 -29.17
C ASP A 247 -16.98 16.93 -28.55
N SER A 248 -16.26 18.03 -28.35
CA SER A 248 -16.85 19.34 -28.14
C SER A 248 -16.20 20.32 -29.12
N ASN A 249 -17.01 20.86 -30.04
CA ASN A 249 -16.57 21.89 -30.98
C ASN A 249 -15.37 21.48 -31.88
N GLY A 250 -15.20 20.18 -32.18
CA GLY A 250 -14.05 19.68 -32.95
C GLY A 250 -12.77 19.51 -32.13
N ILE A 251 -12.87 19.58 -30.80
CA ILE A 251 -11.83 19.23 -29.83
C ILE A 251 -12.26 17.91 -29.19
N LEU A 252 -11.44 16.86 -29.32
CA LEU A 252 -11.72 15.54 -28.76
C LEU A 252 -11.07 15.38 -27.39
N TYR A 253 -11.89 15.22 -26.37
CA TYR A 253 -11.47 15.01 -24.97
C TYR A 253 -11.39 13.51 -24.67
N GLN A 254 -10.24 13.01 -24.25
CA GLN A 254 -10.04 11.59 -23.93
C GLN A 254 -10.37 11.30 -22.46
N LEU A 255 -11.60 10.89 -22.20
CA LEU A 255 -12.09 10.55 -20.87
C LEU A 255 -11.84 9.08 -20.58
N ALA A 256 -11.21 8.76 -19.46
CA ALA A 256 -10.87 7.38 -19.13
C ALA A 256 -10.91 7.15 -17.62
N GLU A 257 -11.14 5.91 -17.19
CA GLU A 257 -10.90 5.53 -15.80
C GLU A 257 -9.43 5.18 -15.64
N LYS A 258 -8.64 6.21 -15.33
CA LYS A 258 -7.20 6.06 -15.09
C LYS A 258 -6.78 6.99 -13.95
N PRO A 259 -7.21 6.72 -12.71
CA PRO A 259 -6.83 7.56 -11.57
C PRO A 259 -5.31 7.64 -11.49
N LYS A 260 -4.78 8.85 -11.26
CA LYS A 260 -3.35 9.03 -11.04
C LYS A 260 -3.00 8.38 -9.71
N LEU A 261 -2.10 7.39 -9.74
CA LEU A 261 -1.59 6.77 -8.52
C LEU A 261 -0.84 7.81 -7.70
N GLY A 262 -1.20 7.91 -6.43
CA GLY A 262 -0.60 8.85 -5.49
C GLY A 262 0.65 8.29 -4.82
N ASN A 263 1.05 8.96 -3.73
CA ASN A 263 2.15 8.53 -2.86
C ASN A 263 1.70 7.54 -1.79
N ASN A 264 0.48 7.00 -1.86
CA ASN A 264 -0.04 6.00 -0.94
C ASN A 264 -0.50 4.80 -1.78
N ILE A 265 0.08 3.63 -1.55
CA ILE A 265 -0.21 2.41 -2.29
C ILE A 265 -0.49 1.27 -1.32
N LEU A 266 -1.59 0.57 -1.58
CA LEU A 266 -1.92 -0.70 -0.97
C LEU A 266 -1.81 -1.80 -2.02
N SER A 267 -0.71 -2.54 -1.96
CA SER A 267 -0.40 -3.63 -2.88
C SER A 267 -0.80 -4.99 -2.32
N LYS A 268 -0.93 -5.97 -3.21
CA LYS A 268 -1.14 -7.37 -2.84
C LYS A 268 -0.14 -8.30 -3.51
N VAL A 269 0.30 -9.33 -2.80
CA VAL A 269 1.17 -10.38 -3.32
C VAL A 269 0.62 -11.75 -2.95
N TYR A 270 0.25 -12.52 -3.95
CA TYR A 270 0.04 -13.95 -3.78
C TYR A 270 1.24 -14.69 -4.37
N SER A 271 1.85 -15.58 -3.59
CA SER A 271 3.01 -16.34 -4.03
C SER A 271 3.05 -17.74 -3.43
N GLU A 272 3.57 -18.67 -4.22
CA GLU A 272 3.89 -20.02 -3.74
C GLU A 272 5.28 -20.10 -3.08
N ASN A 273 6.05 -19.01 -3.12
CA ASN A 273 7.37 -18.94 -2.50
C ASN A 273 7.67 -17.54 -1.92
N TYR A 274 8.63 -17.47 -1.00
CA TYR A 274 9.04 -16.23 -0.34
C TYR A 274 9.78 -15.24 -1.25
N SER A 275 10.31 -15.69 -2.38
CA SER A 275 11.08 -14.82 -3.29
C SER A 275 10.27 -13.63 -3.81
N LYS A 276 8.98 -13.83 -4.15
CA LYS A 276 8.11 -12.73 -4.58
C LYS A 276 7.76 -11.77 -3.45
N LEU A 277 7.62 -12.25 -2.22
CA LEU A 277 7.46 -11.39 -1.05
C LEU A 277 8.69 -10.49 -0.91
N ILE A 278 9.90 -11.07 -0.96
CA ILE A 278 11.16 -10.33 -0.83
C ILE A 278 11.28 -9.24 -1.91
N GLN A 279 10.96 -9.57 -3.17
CA GLN A 279 10.96 -8.58 -4.26
C GLN A 279 9.96 -7.44 -4.01
N SER A 280 8.80 -7.74 -3.44
CA SER A 280 7.76 -6.74 -3.18
C SER A 280 8.10 -5.88 -1.97
N LEU A 281 8.71 -6.45 -0.94
CA LEU A 281 9.29 -5.71 0.18
C LEU A 281 10.43 -4.79 -0.29
N ALA A 282 11.25 -5.20 -1.26
CA ALA A 282 12.27 -4.35 -1.85
C ALA A 282 11.66 -3.17 -2.63
N LYS A 283 10.59 -3.39 -3.40
CA LYS A 283 9.83 -2.32 -4.07
C LYS A 283 9.28 -1.32 -3.05
N ARG A 284 8.65 -1.83 -1.98
CA ARG A 284 8.17 -1.01 -0.86
C ARG A 284 9.27 -0.13 -0.28
N ASN A 285 10.43 -0.71 0.04
CA ASN A 285 11.52 0.02 0.67
C ASN A 285 12.11 1.14 -0.23
N ASN A 286 11.93 1.03 -1.55
CA ASN A 286 12.39 2.02 -2.52
C ASN A 286 11.28 3.00 -2.96
N PHE A 287 10.04 2.83 -2.49
CA PHE A 287 8.92 3.66 -2.88
C PHE A 287 8.91 4.99 -2.14
N LEU A 288 8.78 6.10 -2.88
CA LEU A 288 8.67 7.44 -2.30
C LEU A 288 7.23 7.70 -1.85
N GLY A 289 6.97 7.45 -0.58
CA GLY A 289 5.64 7.57 0.01
C GLY A 289 5.32 6.37 0.89
N GLU A 290 4.05 6.03 1.01
CA GLU A 290 3.56 4.92 1.78
C GLU A 290 3.22 3.72 0.90
N TYR A 291 3.88 2.59 1.13
CA TYR A 291 3.61 1.36 0.38
C TYR A 291 3.30 0.23 1.35
N SER A 292 2.01 -0.02 1.55
CA SER A 292 1.51 -1.16 2.31
C SER A 292 1.36 -2.39 1.44
N LEU A 293 1.54 -3.56 2.05
CA LEU A 293 1.52 -4.83 1.34
C LEU A 293 0.69 -5.86 2.10
N PHE A 294 -0.37 -6.37 1.47
CA PHE A 294 -0.98 -7.63 1.88
C PHE A 294 -0.34 -8.78 1.13
N SER A 295 0.12 -9.80 1.83
CA SER A 295 0.70 -10.98 1.21
C SER A 295 0.04 -12.24 1.72
N SER A 296 -0.20 -13.18 0.82
CA SER A 296 -0.57 -14.55 1.14
C SER A 296 0.48 -15.47 0.53
N ILE A 297 1.15 -16.23 1.38
CA ILE A 297 2.32 -17.01 1.00
C ILE A 297 2.08 -18.45 1.39
N LYS A 298 2.14 -19.31 0.38
CA LYS A 298 2.12 -20.75 0.57
C LYS A 298 3.42 -21.16 1.26
N VAL A 299 3.33 -21.85 2.39
CA VAL A 299 4.47 -22.49 3.03
C VAL A 299 4.77 -23.80 2.29
N ASN A 300 5.31 -23.71 1.08
CA ASN A 300 5.56 -24.89 0.25
C ASN A 300 7.01 -24.95 -0.21
N GLU A 301 7.61 -26.10 0.13
CA GLU A 301 8.89 -26.64 -0.35
C GLU A 301 10.11 -26.23 0.47
N GLY A 302 10.84 -27.25 0.92
CA GLY A 302 12.04 -27.13 1.75
C GLY A 302 12.14 -28.23 2.80
N THR A 303 13.36 -28.45 3.29
CA THR A 303 13.62 -29.29 4.47
C THR A 303 12.87 -28.75 5.69
N ARG A 304 12.63 -29.60 6.71
CA ARG A 304 11.93 -29.20 7.95
C ARG A 304 12.49 -27.91 8.54
N ARG A 305 13.82 -27.81 8.53
CA ARG A 305 14.57 -26.68 9.03
C ARG A 305 14.29 -25.41 8.24
N GLN A 306 14.24 -25.49 6.91
CA GLN A 306 13.93 -24.33 6.07
C GLN A 306 12.55 -23.77 6.35
N LYS A 307 11.55 -24.63 6.55
CA LYS A 307 10.20 -24.16 6.91
C LYS A 307 10.21 -23.35 8.20
N ILE A 308 10.88 -23.84 9.25
CA ILE A 308 10.97 -23.13 10.54
C ILE A 308 11.68 -21.79 10.36
N VAL A 309 12.80 -21.83 9.65
CA VAL A 309 13.66 -20.68 9.38
C VAL A 309 12.94 -19.59 8.57
N GLU A 310 12.25 -19.97 7.50
CA GLU A 310 11.48 -19.05 6.68
C GLU A 310 10.32 -18.47 7.47
N THR A 311 9.61 -19.28 8.26
CA THR A 311 8.56 -18.83 9.18
C THR A 311 9.02 -17.71 10.11
N PHE A 312 10.15 -17.88 10.82
CA PHE A 312 10.73 -16.81 11.67
C PHE A 312 11.16 -15.59 10.87
N ARG A 313 11.74 -15.80 9.69
CA ARG A 313 12.14 -14.72 8.80
C ARG A 313 10.95 -13.91 8.32
N ASN A 314 9.82 -14.53 7.99
CA ASN A 314 8.61 -13.81 7.58
C ASN A 314 8.06 -12.97 8.73
N PHE A 315 7.99 -13.57 9.92
CA PHE A 315 7.55 -12.87 11.12
C PHE A 315 8.36 -11.60 11.40
N THR A 316 9.67 -11.61 11.13
CA THR A 316 10.51 -10.43 11.33
C THR A 316 10.50 -9.45 10.17
N LEU A 317 10.37 -9.93 8.93
CA LEU A 317 10.40 -9.09 7.73
C LEU A 317 9.08 -8.34 7.50
N THR A 318 7.95 -8.89 7.94
CA THR A 318 6.66 -8.21 7.88
C THR A 318 6.26 -7.67 9.25
N GLU A 319 5.52 -6.57 9.25
CA GLU A 319 5.00 -5.99 10.48
C GLU A 319 3.95 -6.87 11.16
N ILE A 320 3.21 -7.68 10.37
CA ILE A 320 2.19 -8.60 10.85
C ILE A 320 2.35 -9.94 10.14
N THR A 321 2.22 -11.04 10.88
CA THR A 321 2.12 -12.40 10.32
C THR A 321 0.91 -13.13 10.90
N LEU A 322 0.01 -13.60 10.04
CA LEU A 322 -1.18 -14.38 10.41
C LEU A 322 -1.05 -15.82 9.87
N SER A 323 -0.85 -16.79 10.75
CA SER A 323 -0.57 -18.18 10.38
C SER A 323 -1.80 -19.07 10.26
N ASP A 324 -2.89 -18.70 10.93
CA ASP A 324 -4.08 -19.52 11.16
C ASP A 324 -5.32 -18.98 10.44
N ILE A 325 -5.15 -18.08 9.45
CA ILE A 325 -6.29 -17.43 8.81
C ILE A 325 -7.25 -18.42 8.14
N ASP A 326 -6.73 -19.51 7.57
CA ASP A 326 -7.55 -20.54 6.91
C ASP A 326 -8.33 -21.40 7.92
N GLN A 327 -7.97 -21.37 9.20
CA GLN A 327 -8.73 -22.00 10.29
C GLN A 327 -9.83 -21.07 10.82
N LEU A 328 -9.59 -19.76 10.77
CA LEU A 328 -10.49 -18.71 11.24
C LEU A 328 -11.56 -18.35 10.20
N LEU A 329 -11.20 -18.48 8.91
CA LEU A 329 -12.06 -18.19 7.78
C LEU A 329 -12.07 -19.44 6.89
N THR A 330 -13.20 -20.16 6.84
CA THR A 330 -13.35 -21.34 5.98
C THR A 330 -14.03 -20.97 4.66
N GLU A 331 -13.84 -21.79 3.61
CA GLU A 331 -14.53 -21.58 2.31
C GLU A 331 -16.06 -21.72 2.44
N ASP A 332 -16.53 -22.54 3.39
CA ASP A 332 -17.95 -22.77 3.67
C ASP A 332 -18.58 -21.61 4.49
N ASP A 333 -17.78 -20.86 5.25
CA ASP A 333 -18.20 -19.71 6.07
C ASP A 333 -18.19 -18.35 5.31
N MET A 334 -17.84 -18.34 4.01
CA MET A 334 -17.58 -17.10 3.26
C MET A 334 -18.83 -16.25 2.98
N TYR A 335 -19.18 -15.43 3.96
CA TYR A 335 -19.92 -14.18 3.81
C TYR A 335 -18.99 -12.97 3.60
N VAL A 336 -17.95 -13.10 2.77
CA VAL A 336 -17.19 -11.92 2.29
C VAL A 336 -18.05 -10.97 1.44
N ARG A 337 -19.22 -11.43 0.97
CA ARG A 337 -20.18 -10.57 0.26
C ARG A 337 -20.72 -9.44 1.17
N PRO A 338 -21.16 -9.70 2.41
CA PRO A 338 -21.41 -8.65 3.40
C PRO A 338 -20.26 -7.65 3.54
N LEU A 339 -19.02 -8.10 3.70
CA LEU A 339 -17.85 -7.21 3.76
C LEU A 339 -17.72 -6.37 2.49
N LEU A 340 -17.83 -6.99 1.30
CA LEU A 340 -17.80 -6.27 0.03
C LEU A 340 -18.94 -5.24 -0.06
N ASN A 341 -20.14 -5.58 0.39
CA ASN A 341 -21.32 -4.74 0.34
C ASN A 341 -21.23 -3.56 1.31
N SER A 342 -20.53 -3.71 2.44
CA SER A 342 -20.35 -2.65 3.45
C SER A 342 -19.26 -1.63 3.08
N ILE A 343 -18.42 -1.91 2.08
CA ILE A 343 -17.48 -0.91 1.53
C ILE A 343 -18.28 0.19 0.84
N ASP A 344 -18.19 1.41 1.33
CA ASP A 344 -18.86 2.57 0.74
C ASP A 344 -17.91 3.77 0.60
N GLU A 345 -18.46 4.89 0.15
CA GLU A 345 -17.72 6.12 -0.03
C GLU A 345 -17.20 6.68 1.31
N ASN A 346 -17.98 6.54 2.39
CA ASN A 346 -17.57 6.98 3.72
C ASN A 346 -16.28 6.26 4.14
N LEU A 347 -16.20 4.94 3.94
CA LEU A 347 -14.97 4.18 4.22
C LEU A 347 -13.74 4.78 3.51
N TRP A 348 -13.84 5.07 2.21
CA TRP A 348 -12.74 5.66 1.44
C TRP A 348 -12.31 7.01 2.01
N ILE A 349 -13.27 7.86 2.38
CA ILE A 349 -12.99 9.15 3.00
C ILE A 349 -12.28 8.98 4.35
N GLN A 350 -12.72 8.02 5.18
CA GLN A 350 -12.07 7.72 6.44
C GLN A 350 -10.64 7.21 6.26
N VAL A 351 -10.37 6.40 5.22
CA VAL A 351 -9.00 6.00 4.88
C VAL A 351 -8.16 7.24 4.56
N VAL A 352 -8.61 8.11 3.65
CA VAL A 352 -7.82 9.28 3.23
C VAL A 352 -7.55 10.22 4.40
N ASN A 353 -8.56 10.50 5.22
CA ASN A 353 -8.40 11.32 6.43
C ASN A 353 -7.36 10.74 7.40
N ALA A 354 -7.30 9.41 7.54
CA ALA A 354 -6.30 8.76 8.38
C ALA A 354 -4.88 8.89 7.83
N HIS A 355 -4.70 8.81 6.50
CA HIS A 355 -3.39 8.99 5.85
C HIS A 355 -2.88 10.44 5.96
N HIS A 356 -3.77 11.42 6.04
CA HIS A 356 -3.43 12.82 6.31
C HIS A 356 -3.04 13.08 7.79
N ASN A 357 -3.26 12.10 8.67
CA ASN A 357 -2.79 12.16 10.03
C ASN A 357 -1.41 11.49 10.15
N ASN A 358 -0.39 12.23 10.61
CA ASN A 358 0.97 11.72 10.80
C ASN A 358 1.36 11.77 12.29
N PRO A 359 1.03 10.72 13.08
CA PRO A 359 1.30 10.70 14.51
C PRO A 359 2.80 10.77 14.80
N LYS A 360 3.19 11.72 15.65
CA LYS A 360 4.58 11.90 16.11
C LYS A 360 4.84 11.12 17.39
N GLU A 361 6.10 10.92 17.73
CA GLU A 361 6.50 10.34 19.00
C GLU A 361 6.07 11.26 20.15
N GLY A 362 5.37 10.71 21.15
CA GLY A 362 4.97 11.47 22.34
C GLY A 362 6.15 11.76 23.27
N LYS A 363 5.94 12.62 24.28
CA LYS A 363 7.01 13.10 25.18
C LYS A 363 7.83 12.02 25.88
N ASN A 364 7.22 10.89 26.25
CA ASN A 364 7.88 9.78 26.97
C ASN A 364 8.23 8.59 26.07
N TYR A 365 8.11 8.76 24.74
CA TYR A 365 8.19 7.67 23.78
C TYR A 365 9.47 6.85 23.91
N ASP A 366 10.64 7.48 23.97
CA ASP A 366 11.93 6.76 24.00
C ASP A 366 12.12 5.87 25.22
N LYS A 367 11.57 6.26 26.37
CA LYS A 367 11.61 5.45 27.59
C LYS A 367 10.62 4.30 27.46
N GLU A 368 9.38 4.60 27.13
CA GLU A 368 8.31 3.61 27.00
C GLU A 368 8.63 2.56 25.92
N TYR A 369 9.23 2.99 24.81
CA TYR A 369 9.68 2.12 23.74
C TYR A 369 10.80 1.18 24.20
N ARG A 370 11.85 1.70 24.86
CA ARG A 370 12.95 0.86 25.39
C ARG A 370 12.46 -0.18 26.39
N ASP A 371 11.59 0.22 27.31
CA ASP A 371 10.99 -0.68 28.30
C ASP A 371 10.17 -1.78 27.59
N LEU A 372 9.44 -1.41 26.53
CA LEU A 372 8.63 -2.34 25.75
C LEU A 372 9.47 -3.34 24.93
N ILE A 373 10.60 -2.92 24.36
CA ILE A 373 11.54 -3.83 23.69
C ILE A 373 12.07 -4.89 24.65
N GLN A 374 12.43 -4.50 25.88
CA GLN A 374 12.87 -5.45 26.91
C GLN A 374 11.76 -6.43 27.30
N LEU A 375 10.51 -5.95 27.40
CA LEU A 375 9.36 -6.82 27.68
C LEU A 375 9.15 -7.83 26.57
N ILE A 376 9.19 -7.42 25.30
CA ILE A 376 9.03 -8.35 24.17
C ILE A 376 10.12 -9.41 24.14
N SER A 377 11.37 -9.03 24.42
CA SER A 377 12.45 -10.01 24.53
C SER A 377 12.13 -11.09 25.57
N LYS A 378 11.54 -10.72 26.71
CA LYS A 378 11.12 -11.66 27.75
C LYS A 378 9.91 -12.50 27.33
N ASP A 379 8.94 -11.91 26.64
CA ASP A 379 7.77 -12.64 26.17
C ASP A 379 8.15 -13.72 25.14
N LEU A 380 9.03 -13.36 24.19
CA LEU A 380 9.54 -14.30 23.20
C LEU A 380 10.35 -15.42 23.87
N ASP A 381 11.13 -15.10 24.91
CA ASP A 381 11.85 -16.09 25.72
C ASP A 381 10.90 -17.10 26.36
N ILE A 382 9.82 -16.62 26.98
CA ILE A 382 8.79 -17.47 27.58
C ILE A 382 8.15 -18.38 26.54
N ILE A 383 7.68 -17.83 25.40
CA ILE A 383 7.01 -18.60 24.34
C ILE A 383 7.92 -19.67 23.75
N LEU A 384 9.21 -19.36 23.59
CA LEU A 384 10.18 -20.28 22.99
C LEU A 384 10.78 -21.26 24.00
N SER A 385 10.62 -21.06 25.31
CA SER A 385 11.26 -21.87 26.35
C SER A 385 10.92 -23.36 26.26
N ASP A 386 9.66 -23.69 26.01
CA ASP A 386 9.18 -25.07 25.82
C ASP A 386 9.62 -25.70 24.49
N LYS A 387 10.09 -24.89 23.53
CA LYS A 387 10.47 -25.31 22.17
C LYS A 387 11.98 -25.43 22.01
N PHE A 388 12.72 -24.51 22.59
CA PHE A 388 14.17 -24.41 22.54
C PHE A 388 14.74 -24.42 23.96
N ARG A 389 15.07 -25.62 24.45
CA ARG A 389 15.53 -25.85 25.83
C ARG A 389 16.87 -25.18 26.16
N GLN A 390 17.69 -24.86 25.17
CA GLN A 390 19.02 -24.26 25.36
C GLN A 390 18.91 -22.73 25.39
N ASP A 391 19.24 -22.12 26.52
CA ASP A 391 19.13 -20.67 26.74
C ASP A 391 19.94 -19.86 25.72
N ILE A 392 21.19 -20.26 25.42
CA ILE A 392 22.06 -19.55 24.46
C ILE A 392 21.47 -19.55 23.05
N THR A 393 20.87 -20.68 22.62
CA THR A 393 20.24 -20.78 21.29
C THR A 393 18.98 -19.90 21.23
N ARG A 394 18.18 -19.90 22.30
CA ARG A 394 16.96 -19.09 22.40
C ARG A 394 17.27 -17.60 22.43
N GLU A 395 18.24 -17.18 23.22
CA GLU A 395 18.74 -15.81 23.29
C GLU A 395 19.23 -15.32 21.93
N SER A 396 19.99 -16.14 21.20
CA SER A 396 20.46 -15.81 19.86
C SER A 396 19.31 -15.61 18.86
N ILE A 397 18.30 -16.48 18.90
CA ILE A 397 17.10 -16.34 18.05
C ILE A 397 16.42 -15.01 18.36
N ILE A 398 16.12 -14.74 19.63
CA ILE A 398 15.41 -13.54 20.06
C ILE A 398 16.18 -12.28 19.67
N ARG A 399 17.49 -12.24 19.95
CA ARG A 399 18.35 -11.09 19.64
C ARG A 399 18.42 -10.80 18.15
N SER A 400 18.44 -11.83 17.31
CA SER A 400 18.43 -11.66 15.85
C SER A 400 17.10 -11.10 15.31
N MET A 401 16.00 -11.27 16.05
CA MET A 401 14.67 -10.75 15.68
C MET A 401 14.40 -9.35 16.24
N ILE A 402 14.90 -9.04 17.44
CA ILE A 402 14.41 -7.92 18.27
C ILE A 402 14.53 -6.54 17.60
N ASN A 403 15.59 -6.31 16.83
CA ASN A 403 15.82 -5.01 16.17
C ASN A 403 14.74 -4.70 15.12
N LYS A 404 14.40 -5.70 14.28
CA LYS A 404 13.36 -5.55 13.25
C LYS A 404 11.97 -5.52 13.87
N THR A 405 11.69 -6.42 14.80
CA THR A 405 10.43 -6.42 15.57
C THR A 405 10.23 -5.07 16.26
N GLY A 406 11.29 -4.48 16.79
CA GLY A 406 11.29 -3.15 17.36
C GLY A 406 10.77 -2.07 16.40
N GLN A 407 11.28 -2.04 15.18
CA GLN A 407 10.82 -1.08 14.16
C GLN A 407 9.39 -1.37 13.73
N ASN A 408 9.01 -2.64 13.63
CA ASN A 408 7.65 -3.05 13.27
C ASN A 408 6.64 -2.56 14.31
N LEU A 409 6.97 -2.63 15.61
CA LEU A 409 6.11 -2.12 16.67
C LEU A 409 5.86 -0.61 16.55
N LYS A 410 6.89 0.16 16.20
CA LYS A 410 6.75 1.59 15.96
C LYS A 410 5.75 1.86 14.83
N ARG A 411 5.87 1.15 13.70
CA ARG A 411 4.95 1.30 12.56
C ARG A 411 3.52 0.91 12.93
N LEU A 412 3.34 -0.21 13.61
CA LEU A 412 2.02 -0.64 14.11
C LEU A 412 1.40 0.38 15.06
N ALA A 413 2.17 0.89 16.03
CA ALA A 413 1.69 1.90 16.97
C ALA A 413 1.29 3.20 16.27
N GLN A 414 2.02 3.62 15.23
CA GLN A 414 1.63 4.77 14.38
C GLN A 414 0.31 4.52 13.66
N SER A 415 0.13 3.33 13.07
CA SER A 415 -1.13 2.97 12.40
C SER A 415 -2.32 2.93 13.36
N PHE A 416 -2.14 2.41 14.58
CA PHE A 416 -3.20 2.44 15.60
C PHE A 416 -3.49 3.85 16.11
N ALA A 417 -2.49 4.72 16.18
CA ALA A 417 -2.71 6.14 16.47
C ALA A 417 -3.52 6.83 15.36
N ARG A 418 -3.28 6.50 14.07
CA ARG A 418 -4.09 6.97 12.94
C ARG A 418 -5.56 6.55 13.05
N ALA A 419 -5.81 5.28 13.37
CA ALA A 419 -7.16 4.74 13.54
C ALA A 419 -8.00 5.50 14.59
N GLU A 420 -7.34 6.17 15.53
CA GLU A 420 -7.94 6.89 16.65
C GLU A 420 -7.91 8.41 16.47
N ASN A 421 -7.44 8.89 15.31
CA ASN A 421 -7.14 10.29 15.02
C ASN A 421 -6.21 10.96 16.04
N SER A 422 -5.29 10.19 16.64
CA SER A 422 -4.30 10.72 17.58
C SER A 422 -3.14 11.34 16.83
N LYS A 423 -2.67 12.52 17.27
CA LYS A 423 -1.48 13.18 16.70
C LYS A 423 -0.17 12.68 17.31
N GLU A 424 -0.25 11.86 18.36
CA GLU A 424 0.89 11.33 19.08
C GLU A 424 0.78 9.82 19.31
N ILE A 425 1.93 9.15 19.25
CA ILE A 425 2.12 7.76 19.67
C ILE A 425 2.31 7.76 21.19
N THR A 426 1.30 7.28 21.90
CA THR A 426 1.29 7.13 23.36
C THR A 426 1.61 5.70 23.77
N ASN A 427 1.92 5.50 25.06
CA ASN A 427 2.11 4.17 25.66
C ASN A 427 0.98 3.17 25.34
N LYS A 428 -0.27 3.66 25.24
CA LYS A 428 -1.42 2.83 24.87
C LYS A 428 -1.18 2.12 23.52
N PHE A 429 -0.74 2.85 22.50
CA PHE A 429 -0.53 2.29 21.16
C PHE A 429 0.70 1.38 21.09
N LEU A 430 1.73 1.71 21.86
CA LEU A 430 2.89 0.85 22.07
C LEU A 430 2.47 -0.51 22.69
N LYS A 431 1.66 -0.49 23.76
CA LYS A 431 1.12 -1.70 24.40
C LYS A 431 0.22 -2.52 23.48
N ASP A 432 -0.67 -1.86 22.72
CA ASP A 432 -1.52 -2.53 21.73
C ASP A 432 -0.67 -3.21 20.64
N SER A 433 0.39 -2.54 20.18
CA SER A 433 1.33 -3.08 19.19
C SER A 433 2.11 -4.29 19.71
N ARG A 434 2.59 -4.24 20.96
CA ARG A 434 3.20 -5.40 21.62
C ARG A 434 2.22 -6.56 21.68
N LYS A 435 0.99 -6.32 22.15
CA LYS A 435 -0.03 -7.37 22.29
C LYS A 435 -0.23 -8.09 20.96
N ILE A 436 -0.50 -7.36 19.88
CA ILE A 436 -0.70 -7.94 18.54
C ILE A 436 0.54 -8.72 18.06
N THR A 437 1.74 -8.20 18.31
CA THR A 437 2.98 -8.88 17.92
C THR A 437 3.16 -10.21 18.64
N ILE A 438 2.90 -10.24 19.94
CA ILE A 438 3.02 -11.45 20.78
C ILE A 438 1.92 -12.45 20.46
N ASP A 439 0.66 -12.01 20.36
CA ASP A 439 -0.49 -12.86 20.01
C ASP A 439 -0.27 -13.55 18.65
N ASN A 440 0.20 -12.79 17.64
CA ASN A 440 0.51 -13.33 16.32
C ASN A 440 1.68 -14.31 16.35
N PHE A 441 2.72 -14.04 17.16
CA PHE A 441 3.86 -14.95 17.30
C PHE A 441 3.46 -16.26 17.99
N GLU A 442 2.64 -16.18 19.04
CA GLU A 442 2.15 -17.36 19.74
C GLU A 442 1.28 -18.24 18.81
N ARG A 443 0.40 -17.62 18.01
CA ARG A 443 -0.38 -18.31 16.97
C ARG A 443 0.52 -18.97 15.93
N LEU A 444 1.58 -18.28 15.50
CA LEU A 444 2.56 -18.81 14.55
C LEU A 444 3.25 -20.07 15.07
N ILE A 445 3.75 -20.03 16.31
CA ILE A 445 4.46 -21.17 16.93
C ILE A 445 3.51 -22.35 17.21
N ASN A 446 2.23 -22.07 17.44
CA ASN A 446 1.22 -23.07 17.72
C ASN A 446 0.49 -23.63 16.49
N GLU A 447 0.67 -23.03 15.31
CA GLU A 447 0.08 -23.52 14.06
C GLU A 447 0.49 -24.99 13.82
N PRO A 448 -0.45 -25.90 13.53
CA PRO A 448 -0.17 -27.35 13.48
C PRO A 448 1.00 -27.76 12.58
N SER A 449 1.14 -27.16 11.40
CA SER A 449 2.23 -27.49 10.47
C SER A 449 3.59 -27.02 10.98
N ILE A 450 3.67 -25.83 11.58
CA ILE A 450 4.89 -25.27 12.16
C ILE A 450 5.24 -25.99 13.47
N LYS A 451 4.28 -26.17 14.36
CA LYS A 451 4.42 -26.84 15.65
C LYS A 451 4.94 -28.27 15.48
N LYS A 452 4.42 -29.00 14.49
CA LYS A 452 4.89 -30.35 14.16
C LYS A 452 6.37 -30.34 13.78
N GLU A 453 6.78 -29.42 12.91
CA GLU A 453 8.17 -29.32 12.47
C GLU A 453 9.10 -28.95 13.64
N ILE A 454 8.72 -27.95 14.47
CA ILE A 454 9.47 -27.53 15.67
C ILE A 454 9.61 -28.69 16.66
N ASN A 455 8.52 -29.38 17.00
CA ASN A 455 8.56 -30.49 17.95
C ASN A 455 9.38 -31.69 17.43
N SER A 456 9.51 -31.82 16.10
CA SER A 456 10.28 -32.90 15.46
C SER A 456 11.79 -32.65 15.41
N LEU A 457 12.27 -31.51 15.91
CA LEU A 457 13.70 -31.17 16.02
C LEU A 457 14.48 -32.02 17.04
N SER A 458 13.86 -33.03 17.66
CA SER A 458 14.53 -33.90 18.63
C SER A 458 15.63 -34.77 18.00
N ASP A 459 16.81 -34.69 18.64
CA ASP A 459 18.00 -35.55 18.58
C ASP A 459 19.13 -35.29 17.56
N TYR A 460 18.95 -34.50 16.49
CA TYR A 460 19.99 -34.37 15.45
C TYR A 460 20.83 -33.08 15.44
N GLU A 461 20.50 -32.04 16.24
CA GLU A 461 21.10 -30.70 16.08
C GLU A 461 21.60 -30.04 17.38
N SER A 462 22.39 -30.78 18.16
CA SER A 462 22.98 -30.30 19.43
C SER A 462 24.12 -29.28 19.28
N ASN A 463 24.55 -28.93 18.06
CA ASN A 463 25.65 -27.99 17.86
C ASN A 463 25.19 -26.52 17.98
N GLN A 464 25.35 -25.97 19.19
CA GLN A 464 25.04 -24.58 19.53
C GLN A 464 25.70 -23.56 18.59
N ARG A 465 26.97 -23.78 18.20
CA ARG A 465 27.72 -22.85 17.32
C ARG A 465 27.03 -22.71 15.97
N TYR A 466 26.60 -23.83 15.39
CA TYR A 466 25.91 -23.84 14.11
C TYR A 466 24.53 -23.17 14.17
N ASN A 467 23.74 -23.45 15.21
CA ASN A 467 22.40 -22.88 15.35
C ASN A 467 22.41 -21.36 15.52
N VAL A 468 23.40 -20.85 16.27
CA VAL A 468 23.60 -19.41 16.49
C VAL A 468 23.97 -18.68 15.18
N VAL A 469 24.96 -19.18 14.44
CA VAL A 469 25.36 -18.58 13.15
C VAL A 469 24.24 -18.67 12.12
N GLN A 470 23.53 -19.79 12.08
CA GLN A 470 22.37 -19.94 11.21
C GLN A 470 21.31 -18.88 11.53
N SER A 471 20.91 -18.73 12.81
CA SER A 471 19.86 -17.81 13.21
C SER A 471 20.15 -16.36 12.77
N ILE A 472 21.40 -15.93 12.85
CA ILE A 472 21.83 -14.61 12.38
C ILE A 472 21.73 -14.48 10.87
N LEU A 473 22.26 -15.44 10.11
CA LEU A 473 22.25 -15.40 8.65
C LEU A 473 20.84 -15.45 8.03
N ILE A 474 19.89 -16.03 8.75
CA ILE A 474 18.47 -16.08 8.35
C ILE A 474 17.82 -14.71 8.49
N ASN A 475 17.98 -14.10 9.66
CA ASN A 475 17.32 -12.85 9.99
C ASN A 475 18.04 -11.67 9.32
N ASN A 476 19.34 -11.81 9.06
CA ASN A 476 20.19 -10.82 8.42
C ASN A 476 21.01 -11.48 7.30
N PRO A 477 20.48 -11.58 6.07
CA PRO A 477 21.19 -12.17 4.95
C PRO A 477 22.27 -11.23 4.40
N ASN A 478 23.26 -11.79 3.72
CA ASN A 478 24.40 -11.11 3.08
C ASN A 478 25.32 -10.39 4.08
N LEU A 479 25.76 -11.10 5.12
CA LEU A 479 26.72 -10.59 6.10
C LEU A 479 28.12 -11.13 5.85
N THR A 480 29.14 -10.31 6.07
CA THR A 480 30.54 -10.72 6.12
C THR A 480 30.83 -11.56 7.37
N ALA A 481 31.94 -12.32 7.37
CA ALA A 481 32.36 -13.10 8.55
C ALA A 481 32.54 -12.20 9.80
N LEU A 482 33.05 -10.99 9.61
CA LEU A 482 33.21 -9.99 10.67
C LEU A 482 31.86 -9.53 11.25
N GLU A 483 30.89 -9.19 10.41
CA GLU A 483 29.56 -8.79 10.85
C GLU A 483 28.84 -9.93 11.60
N ILE A 484 28.99 -11.17 11.11
CA ILE A 484 28.48 -12.37 11.80
C ILE A 484 29.17 -12.54 13.15
N PHE A 485 30.50 -12.35 13.22
CA PHE A 485 31.25 -12.39 14.48
C PHE A 485 30.75 -11.37 15.49
N GLN A 486 30.53 -10.13 15.06
CA GLN A 486 30.01 -9.07 15.93
C GLN A 486 28.64 -9.46 16.52
N GLU A 487 27.75 -10.02 15.71
CA GLU A 487 26.44 -10.49 16.16
C GLU A 487 26.54 -11.67 17.16
N VAL A 488 27.39 -12.68 16.90
CA VAL A 488 27.51 -13.86 17.80
C VAL A 488 28.44 -13.65 18.99
N SER A 489 29.34 -12.66 18.96
CA SER A 489 30.38 -12.48 19.98
C SER A 489 29.85 -12.48 21.43
N PRO A 490 28.66 -11.92 21.74
CA PRO A 490 28.14 -11.95 23.11
C PRO A 490 27.72 -13.35 23.60
N THR A 491 27.58 -14.33 22.71
CA THR A 491 27.28 -15.72 23.10
C THR A 491 28.49 -16.45 23.70
N GLY A 492 29.71 -15.93 23.51
CA GLY A 492 30.95 -16.57 23.97
C GLY A 492 31.30 -17.89 23.25
N LEU A 493 30.53 -18.29 22.24
CA LEU A 493 30.68 -19.56 21.53
C LEU A 493 31.83 -19.57 20.49
N PHE A 494 32.37 -18.40 20.16
CA PHE A 494 33.38 -18.21 19.13
C PHE A 494 34.51 -17.34 19.67
N LYS A 495 35.76 -17.76 19.43
CA LYS A 495 36.94 -17.07 19.96
C LYS A 495 37.29 -15.80 19.18
N ASP A 496 37.17 -15.87 17.86
CA ASP A 496 37.55 -14.82 16.93
C ASP A 496 36.84 -15.00 15.58
N GLU A 497 37.12 -14.09 14.63
CA GLU A 497 36.59 -14.14 13.26
C GLU A 497 37.01 -15.43 12.52
N TYR A 498 38.21 -15.95 12.77
CA TYR A 498 38.72 -17.15 12.09
C TYR A 498 37.97 -18.41 12.53
N ASP A 499 37.67 -18.53 13.81
CA ASP A 499 36.87 -19.61 14.39
C ASP A 499 35.44 -19.64 13.81
N ILE A 500 34.88 -18.48 13.43
CA ILE A 500 33.62 -18.41 12.66
C ILE A 500 33.82 -18.77 11.21
N LYS A 501 34.90 -18.30 10.60
CA LYS A 501 35.21 -18.55 9.20
C LYS A 501 35.35 -20.05 8.92
N ASP A 502 35.95 -20.81 9.82
CA ASP A 502 36.03 -22.28 9.72
C ASP A 502 34.65 -22.94 9.68
N LEU A 503 33.73 -22.48 10.54
CA LEU A 503 32.35 -22.95 10.53
C LEU A 503 31.61 -22.52 9.26
N LEU A 504 31.78 -21.27 8.80
CA LEU A 504 31.16 -20.77 7.57
C LEU A 504 31.68 -21.49 6.32
N ASP A 505 32.97 -21.80 6.27
CA ASP A 505 33.58 -22.57 5.19
C ASP A 505 33.07 -24.03 5.20
N TRP A 506 32.90 -24.63 6.38
CA TRP A 506 32.23 -25.93 6.52
C TRP A 506 30.78 -25.86 6.05
N MET A 507 30.02 -24.86 6.50
CA MET A 507 28.64 -24.63 6.09
C MET A 507 28.54 -24.42 4.58
N HIS A 508 29.48 -23.70 3.97
CA HIS A 508 29.53 -23.45 2.54
C HIS A 508 29.81 -24.75 1.76
N LYS A 509 30.81 -25.53 2.19
CA LYS A 509 31.12 -26.85 1.61
C LYS A 509 29.96 -27.83 1.71
N LYS A 510 29.17 -27.75 2.77
CA LYS A 510 27.96 -28.57 2.98
C LYS A 510 26.71 -28.03 2.26
N GLY A 511 26.82 -26.91 1.56
CA GLY A 511 25.70 -26.30 0.85
C GLY A 511 24.67 -25.62 1.77
N HIS A 512 25.04 -25.30 3.02
CA HIS A 512 24.18 -24.57 3.96
C HIS A 512 24.25 -23.06 3.78
N VAL A 513 25.33 -22.49 3.24
CA VAL A 513 25.48 -21.05 2.95
C VAL A 513 26.08 -20.83 1.57
N ILE A 514 25.63 -19.80 0.85
CA ILE A 514 26.32 -19.27 -0.34
C ILE A 514 27.23 -18.12 0.10
N LYS A 515 28.31 -17.95 -0.64
CA LYS A 515 29.24 -16.84 -0.49
C LYS A 515 29.23 -16.04 -1.77
N ASP A 516 28.94 -14.75 -1.69
CA ASP A 516 28.91 -13.87 -2.86
C ASP A 516 30.31 -13.35 -3.23
N SER A 517 30.39 -12.63 -4.36
CA SER A 517 31.65 -12.02 -4.85
C SER A 517 32.28 -10.99 -3.89
N GLN A 518 31.52 -10.52 -2.89
CA GLN A 518 31.97 -9.58 -1.86
C GLN A 518 32.33 -10.30 -0.55
N ASN A 519 32.46 -11.63 -0.57
CA ASN A 519 32.70 -12.48 0.60
C ASN A 519 31.60 -12.41 1.68
N ARG A 520 30.37 -12.06 1.30
CA ARG A 520 29.22 -12.07 2.19
C ARG A 520 28.52 -13.41 2.12
N TYR A 521 28.08 -13.89 3.27
CA TYR A 521 27.40 -15.17 3.42
C TYR A 521 25.89 -14.97 3.50
N SER A 522 25.17 -15.86 2.84
CA SER A 522 23.72 -15.99 2.93
C SER A 522 23.35 -17.44 3.11
N PHE A 523 22.43 -17.73 4.02
CA PHE A 523 21.96 -19.11 4.23
C PHE A 523 21.22 -19.63 2.99
N ILE A 524 21.45 -20.89 2.61
CA ILE A 524 20.78 -21.53 1.46
C ILE A 524 19.64 -22.42 1.94
N PHE A 525 18.53 -22.34 1.21
CA PHE A 525 17.28 -23.04 1.46
C PHE A 525 17.11 -24.24 0.50
N PHE A 526 18.07 -25.18 0.44
CA PHE A 526 17.98 -26.41 -0.37
C PHE A 526 17.38 -27.62 0.36
#